data_AF-H8KRV5-F1
#
_entry.id   AF-H8KRV5-F1
#
_cell.length_a   1.000
_cell.length_b   1.000
_cell.length_c   1.000
_cell.angle_alpha   90.00
_cell.angle_beta   90.00
_cell.angle_gamma   90.00
#
_symmetry.space_group_name_H-M   'P 1'
#
loop_
_entity.id
_entity.type
_entity.pdbx_description
1 polymer ?
#
loop_
_entity_poly.entity_id
_entity_poly.type
_entity_poly.pdbx_seq_one_letter_code
_entity_poly.pdbx_strand_id
1 'polypeptide(L)'
;MKRLYQIVFCLLLFMPAEVSSQSKTIRVKCQFISSSAEIAKQFKTLQFSIDAIASDSPADANGLFYAVIKENAPTFKVALVNASTYKIVYPRNGTVITPKYTENIVDIIIEPNQDKKIVEGLIGVKKNMEEMKRVLNAASSSATNQNEYLQARLDSIAVNLQNMYSLNDKELKSASDMLKGREEVFPSIDTTLGVYINSFYNLLESLSKNIPLAIQNINEARISINTALTICGNAYGELNRVHHTLSGDIKVYWKSEELAKNYDRITAIALHDVHENYWKRFTAIKTQLNRLMLKKEHEDAADKLKNWKEDYNYEEMTDKIAYLEREYQSLMTSLKSQSLLIKN
;
A
#
# COMPACT_ATOMS: atom_id res chain seq x y z
N MET A 1 -10.78 67.12 -15.23
CA MET A 1 -10.02 65.96 -14.72
C MET A 1 -9.72 65.99 -13.22
N LYS A 2 -9.44 67.13 -12.57
CA LYS A 2 -9.12 67.19 -11.12
C LYS A 2 -10.25 66.74 -10.16
N ARG A 3 -11.53 66.85 -10.53
CA ARG A 3 -12.67 66.44 -9.69
C ARG A 3 -12.96 64.93 -9.69
N LEU A 4 -12.50 64.19 -10.70
CA LEU A 4 -12.69 62.74 -10.75
C LEU A 4 -11.75 62.01 -9.77
N TYR A 5 -10.53 62.53 -9.61
CA TYR A 5 -9.54 61.98 -8.67
C TYR A 5 -9.98 62.12 -7.20
N GLN A 6 -10.67 63.21 -6.83
CA GLN A 6 -11.17 63.38 -5.45
C GLN A 6 -12.30 62.42 -5.10
N ILE A 7 -13.16 62.07 -6.06
CA ILE A 7 -14.25 61.11 -5.84
C ILE A 7 -13.72 59.68 -5.72
N VAL A 8 -12.71 59.31 -6.53
CA VAL A 8 -12.05 57.99 -6.42
C VAL A 8 -11.24 57.87 -5.12
N PHE A 9 -10.61 58.95 -4.65
CA PHE A 9 -9.86 58.93 -3.38
C PHE A 9 -10.77 58.83 -2.15
N CYS A 10 -11.97 59.42 -2.18
CA CYS A 10 -12.96 59.25 -1.10
C CYS A 10 -13.61 57.85 -1.10
N LEU A 11 -13.75 57.19 -2.25
CA LEU A 11 -14.29 55.83 -2.32
C LEU A 11 -13.31 54.74 -1.84
N LEU A 12 -11.99 54.96 -1.97
CA LEU A 12 -10.98 54.04 -1.44
C LEU A 12 -10.77 54.16 0.08
N LEU A 13 -11.12 55.31 0.69
CA LEU A 13 -11.07 55.52 2.15
C LEU A 13 -12.32 55.01 2.89
N PHE A 14 -13.37 54.63 2.15
CA PHE A 14 -14.59 54.00 2.67
C PHE A 14 -14.69 52.52 2.27
N MET A 15 -13.58 51.87 1.92
CA MET A 15 -13.54 50.41 2.02
C MET A 15 -13.70 50.07 3.50
N PRO A 16 -14.76 49.36 3.92
CA PRO A 16 -14.83 48.87 5.28
C PRO A 16 -13.56 48.06 5.49
N ALA A 17 -12.72 48.50 6.44
CA ALA A 17 -11.67 47.64 6.94
C ALA A 17 -12.38 46.33 7.28
N GLU A 18 -12.06 45.25 6.57
CA GLU A 18 -12.48 43.93 6.95
C GLU A 18 -11.97 43.78 8.37
N VAL A 19 -12.87 43.96 9.33
CA VAL A 19 -12.66 43.54 10.69
C VAL A 19 -12.53 42.04 10.51
N SER A 20 -11.29 41.57 10.35
CA SER A 20 -10.98 40.17 10.45
C SER A 20 -11.38 39.83 11.88
N SER A 21 -12.62 39.40 12.02
CA SER A 21 -13.14 38.73 13.19
C SER A 21 -12.24 37.51 13.33
N GLN A 22 -11.10 37.66 13.99
CA GLN A 22 -10.38 36.52 14.53
C GLN A 22 -11.40 35.84 15.42
N SER A 23 -11.95 34.73 14.93
CA SER A 23 -12.88 33.92 15.69
C SER A 23 -12.13 33.55 16.96
N LYS A 24 -12.51 34.16 18.08
CA LYS A 24 -11.96 33.83 19.38
C LYS A 24 -12.05 32.31 19.54
N THR A 25 -11.01 31.71 20.09
CA THR A 25 -10.96 30.27 20.33
C THR A 25 -10.94 30.00 21.82
N ILE A 26 -11.53 28.87 22.21
CA ILE A 26 -11.49 28.36 23.58
C ILE A 26 -10.76 27.01 23.60
N ARG A 27 -10.21 26.66 24.75
CA ARG A 27 -9.57 25.37 24.98
C ARG A 27 -10.49 24.48 25.81
N VAL A 28 -10.86 23.34 25.25
CA VAL A 28 -11.66 22.32 25.94
C VAL A 28 -10.73 21.20 26.39
N LYS A 29 -10.84 20.78 27.64
CA LYS A 29 -10.06 19.68 28.19
C LYS A 29 -10.71 18.34 27.82
N CYS A 30 -9.94 17.46 27.19
CA CYS A 30 -10.39 16.15 26.73
C CYS A 30 -9.50 15.05 27.31
N GLN A 31 -10.04 13.84 27.44
CA GLN A 31 -9.28 12.67 27.88
C GLN A 31 -9.59 11.44 27.01
N PHE A 32 -8.55 10.79 26.50
CA PHE A 32 -8.66 9.44 25.96
C PHE A 32 -8.83 8.43 27.08
N ILE A 33 -9.86 7.60 26.96
CA ILE A 33 -10.14 6.50 27.86
C ILE A 33 -10.13 5.20 27.05
N SER A 34 -9.50 4.16 27.57
CA SER A 34 -9.54 2.83 26.97
C SER A 34 -9.72 1.76 28.03
N SER A 35 -10.46 0.72 27.69
CA SER A 35 -10.59 -0.50 28.48
C SER A 35 -9.34 -1.39 28.39
N SER A 36 -8.43 -1.12 27.45
CA SER A 36 -7.18 -1.86 27.28
C SER A 36 -5.98 -1.13 27.90
N ALA A 37 -5.32 -1.80 28.85
CA ALA A 37 -4.09 -1.31 29.46
C ALA A 37 -2.92 -1.15 28.47
N GLU A 38 -2.95 -1.88 27.35
CA GLU A 38 -1.94 -1.77 26.30
C GLU A 38 -2.13 -0.49 25.46
N ILE A 39 -3.38 -0.13 25.16
CA ILE A 39 -3.72 1.09 24.41
C ILE A 39 -3.42 2.33 25.27
N ALA A 40 -3.71 2.26 26.56
CA ALA A 40 -3.41 3.34 27.50
C ALA A 40 -1.91 3.72 27.49
N LYS A 41 -1.01 2.75 27.29
CA LYS A 41 0.43 3.01 27.18
C LYS A 41 0.80 3.79 25.90
N GLN A 42 -0.05 3.78 24.89
CA GLN A 42 0.19 4.40 23.58
C GLN A 42 -0.47 5.77 23.43
N PHE A 43 -1.16 6.30 24.45
CA PHE A 43 -1.85 7.58 24.36
C PHE A 43 -0.96 8.73 23.89
N LYS A 44 0.31 8.76 24.34
CA LYS A 44 1.30 9.78 23.92
C LYS A 44 1.64 9.77 22.44
N THR A 45 1.44 8.64 21.78
CA THR A 45 1.80 8.43 20.36
C THR A 45 0.58 8.49 19.45
N LEU A 46 -0.63 8.66 19.99
CA LEU A 46 -1.85 8.80 19.20
C LEU A 46 -1.89 10.15 18.51
N GLN A 47 -2.05 10.12 17.19
CA GLN A 47 -2.31 11.31 16.39
C GLN A 47 -3.82 11.46 16.18
N PHE A 48 -4.32 12.68 16.37
CA PHE A 48 -5.73 13.02 16.22
C PHE A 48 -5.90 14.41 15.59
N SER A 49 -7.09 14.67 15.06
CA SER A 49 -7.49 15.96 14.51
C SER A 49 -8.76 16.48 15.19
N ILE A 50 -8.89 17.80 15.21
CA ILE A 50 -10.07 18.53 15.68
C ILE A 50 -10.64 19.31 14.49
N ASP A 51 -11.89 19.04 14.10
CA ASP A 51 -12.56 19.66 12.94
C ASP A 51 -11.70 19.63 11.65
N ALA A 52 -11.04 18.48 11.40
CA ALA A 52 -10.14 18.24 10.28
C ALA A 52 -8.82 19.05 10.28
N ILE A 53 -8.49 19.71 11.39
CA ILE A 53 -7.18 20.34 11.63
C ILE A 53 -6.38 19.39 12.51
N ALA A 54 -5.17 19.02 12.07
CA ALA A 54 -4.27 18.17 12.86
C ALA A 54 -3.96 18.86 14.20
N SER A 55 -3.99 18.10 15.30
CA SER A 55 -3.58 18.64 16.60
C SER A 55 -2.06 18.73 16.67
N ASP A 56 -1.53 19.91 16.97
CA ASP A 56 -0.10 20.14 17.19
C ASP A 56 0.38 19.64 18.57
N SER A 57 -0.55 19.24 19.45
CA SER A 57 -0.24 18.75 20.80
C SER A 57 -0.75 17.31 20.98
N PRO A 58 0.15 16.33 21.15
CA PRO A 58 -0.25 14.96 21.47
C PRO A 58 -0.83 14.87 22.88
N ALA A 59 -1.61 13.82 23.15
CA ALA A 59 -2.11 13.55 24.50
C ALA A 59 -0.96 13.17 25.46
N ASP A 60 -1.16 13.38 26.76
CA ASP A 60 -0.19 12.95 27.78
C ASP A 60 -0.27 11.43 28.07
N ALA A 61 0.52 10.95 29.05
CA ALA A 61 0.54 9.53 29.41
C ALA A 61 -0.80 9.02 29.97
N ASN A 62 -1.64 9.91 30.47
CA ASN A 62 -2.96 9.62 31.02
C ASN A 62 -4.08 9.87 30.00
N GLY A 63 -3.70 10.19 28.75
CA GLY A 63 -4.64 10.44 27.65
C GLY A 63 -5.22 11.86 27.65
N LEU A 64 -4.74 12.77 28.49
CA LEU A 64 -5.26 14.14 28.56
C LEU A 64 -4.70 15.01 27.44
N PHE A 65 -5.56 15.81 26.82
CA PHE A 65 -5.18 16.79 25.81
C PHE A 65 -6.16 17.98 25.79
N TYR A 66 -5.80 19.04 25.07
CA TYR A 66 -6.64 20.22 24.89
C TYR A 66 -7.06 20.37 23.43
N ALA A 67 -8.37 20.41 23.19
CA ALA A 67 -8.94 20.74 21.89
C ALA A 67 -9.11 22.26 21.79
N VAL A 68 -8.53 22.87 20.75
CA VAL A 68 -8.74 24.29 20.43
C VAL A 68 -9.92 24.39 19.47
N ILE A 69 -10.99 25.05 19.89
CA ILE A 69 -12.23 25.17 19.11
C ILE A 69 -12.69 26.62 19.04
N LYS A 70 -13.58 26.94 18.10
CA LYS A 70 -14.16 28.29 17.99
C LYS A 70 -15.05 28.59 19.20
N GLU A 71 -14.93 29.80 19.74
CA GLU A 71 -15.79 30.31 20.81
C GLU A 71 -17.25 30.29 20.31
N ASN A 72 -18.15 29.69 21.10
CA ASN A 72 -19.57 29.42 20.79
C ASN A 72 -19.86 28.30 19.76
N ALA A 73 -18.88 27.47 19.38
CA ALA A 73 -19.19 26.26 18.62
C ALA A 73 -20.03 25.29 19.49
N PRO A 74 -21.24 24.84 19.06
CA PRO A 74 -22.08 23.95 19.85
C PRO A 74 -21.50 22.53 19.94
N THR A 75 -20.74 22.12 18.93
CA THR A 75 -20.06 20.83 18.83
C THR A 75 -18.72 21.00 18.12
N PHE A 76 -17.85 20.01 18.28
CA PHE A 76 -16.62 19.85 17.50
C PHE A 76 -16.36 18.36 17.23
N LYS A 77 -15.59 18.04 16.20
CA LYS A 77 -15.30 16.67 15.80
C LYS A 77 -13.87 16.27 16.13
N VAL A 78 -13.70 15.17 16.83
CA VAL A 78 -12.42 14.50 17.07
C VAL A 78 -12.31 13.31 16.14
N ALA A 79 -11.19 13.17 15.44
CA ALA A 79 -10.90 12.00 14.64
C ALA A 79 -9.47 11.50 14.90
N LEU A 80 -9.27 10.20 14.89
CA LEU A 80 -7.92 9.61 14.94
C LEU A 80 -7.31 9.66 13.55
N VAL A 81 -6.07 10.15 13.44
CA VAL A 81 -5.30 10.10 12.20
C VAL A 81 -4.91 8.65 11.89
N ASN A 82 -4.72 7.84 12.93
CA ASN A 82 -4.37 6.42 12.87
C ASN A 82 -5.64 5.52 12.87
N ALA A 83 -6.68 5.88 12.11
CA ALA A 83 -7.97 5.19 12.12
C ALA A 83 -7.92 3.70 11.72
N SER A 84 -6.79 3.27 11.13
CA SER A 84 -6.53 1.86 10.78
C SER A 84 -6.32 0.95 11.99
N THR A 85 -5.91 1.49 13.15
CA THR A 85 -5.58 0.70 14.35
C THR A 85 -6.63 0.85 15.46
N TYR A 86 -7.19 2.04 15.60
CA TYR A 86 -8.09 2.38 16.70
C TYR A 86 -9.34 3.09 16.18
N LYS A 87 -10.45 2.96 16.90
CA LYS A 87 -11.68 3.71 16.64
C LYS A 87 -12.15 4.44 17.89
N ILE A 88 -12.74 5.62 17.68
CA ILE A 88 -13.46 6.36 18.72
C ILE A 88 -14.85 5.74 18.83
N VAL A 89 -15.15 5.18 20.00
CA VAL A 89 -16.43 4.53 20.31
C VAL A 89 -17.39 5.53 20.95
N TYR A 90 -16.85 6.49 21.71
CA TYR A 90 -17.61 7.58 22.30
C TYR A 90 -16.77 8.87 22.29
N PRO A 91 -17.39 10.03 21.99
CA PRO A 91 -18.76 10.18 21.51
C PRO A 91 -18.93 9.63 20.09
N ARG A 92 -20.17 9.24 19.74
CA ARG A 92 -20.47 8.63 18.43
C ARG A 92 -20.02 9.53 17.28
N ASN A 93 -19.42 8.93 16.25
CA ASN A 93 -18.85 9.64 15.09
C ASN A 93 -17.78 10.69 15.45
N GLY A 94 -17.20 10.60 16.66
CA GLY A 94 -16.23 11.57 17.16
C GLY A 94 -16.81 12.96 17.42
N THR A 95 -18.13 13.14 17.40
CA THR A 95 -18.76 14.46 17.58
C THR A 95 -18.95 14.74 19.06
N VAL A 96 -18.17 15.68 19.58
CA VAL A 96 -18.21 16.12 20.97
C VAL A 96 -19.13 17.32 21.09
N ILE A 97 -19.99 17.32 22.12
CA ILE A 97 -20.77 18.50 22.52
C ILE A 97 -19.85 19.41 23.33
N THR A 98 -19.76 20.69 22.96
CA THR A 98 -18.93 21.66 23.68
C THR A 98 -19.45 21.81 25.11
N PRO A 99 -18.63 21.54 26.13
CA PRO A 99 -19.09 21.66 27.51
C PRO A 99 -19.35 23.13 27.85
N LYS A 100 -20.41 23.37 28.64
CA LYS A 100 -20.76 24.72 29.12
C LYS A 100 -19.64 25.38 29.93
N TYR A 101 -18.79 24.56 30.55
CA TYR A 101 -17.69 24.93 31.41
C TYR A 101 -16.39 24.29 30.89
N THR A 102 -15.39 25.10 30.55
CA THR A 102 -14.14 24.65 29.88
C THR A 102 -13.23 23.78 30.76
N GLU A 103 -13.44 23.83 32.07
CA GLU A 103 -12.78 23.03 33.09
C GLU A 103 -13.27 21.57 33.13
N ASN A 104 -14.44 21.28 32.55
CA ASN A 104 -14.96 19.92 32.48
C ASN A 104 -14.16 19.08 31.49
N ILE A 105 -13.79 17.87 31.92
CA ILE A 105 -13.12 16.89 31.07
C ILE A 105 -14.17 16.21 30.20
N VAL A 106 -13.96 16.21 28.89
CA VAL A 106 -14.72 15.41 27.95
C VAL A 106 -14.02 14.08 27.73
N ASP A 107 -14.70 12.99 28.05
CA ASP A 107 -14.21 11.64 27.83
C ASP A 107 -14.38 11.21 26.37
N ILE A 108 -13.29 10.69 25.80
CA ILE A 108 -13.23 10.15 24.44
C ILE A 108 -12.76 8.70 24.55
N ILE A 109 -13.71 7.77 24.40
CA ILE A 109 -13.44 6.35 24.54
C ILE A 109 -12.89 5.82 23.23
N ILE A 110 -11.70 5.22 23.32
CA ILE A 110 -11.02 4.58 22.20
C ILE A 110 -10.85 3.09 22.44
N GLU A 111 -11.10 2.33 21.38
CA GLU A 111 -10.96 0.88 21.37
C GLU A 111 -10.11 0.44 20.18
N PRO A 112 -9.54 -0.78 20.20
CA PRO A 112 -9.02 -1.39 19.00
C PRO A 112 -10.08 -1.33 17.91
N ASN A 113 -9.66 -1.11 16.68
CA ASN A 113 -10.55 -1.29 15.55
C ASN A 113 -10.85 -2.81 15.39
N GLN A 114 -11.78 -3.34 16.20
CA GLN A 114 -12.15 -4.75 16.30
C GLN A 114 -12.85 -5.27 15.02
N ASP A 115 -13.21 -4.38 14.10
CA ASP A 115 -13.89 -4.73 12.85
C ASP A 115 -12.98 -5.52 11.91
N LYS A 116 -11.66 -5.60 12.17
CA LYS A 116 -10.74 -6.46 11.41
C LYS A 116 -10.79 -7.91 11.87
N LYS A 117 -10.47 -8.20 13.14
CA LYS A 117 -10.42 -9.58 13.67
C LYS A 117 -11.76 -10.32 13.66
N ILE A 118 -12.86 -9.61 13.89
CA ILE A 118 -14.21 -10.21 13.87
C ILE A 118 -14.63 -10.56 12.45
N VAL A 119 -14.37 -9.67 11.48
CA VAL A 119 -14.63 -9.94 10.04
C VAL A 119 -13.74 -11.08 9.53
N GLU A 120 -12.48 -11.13 9.96
CA GLU A 120 -11.52 -12.17 9.58
C GLU A 120 -11.92 -13.55 10.14
N GLY A 121 -12.32 -13.61 11.41
CA GLY A 121 -12.89 -14.83 12.01
C GLY A 121 -14.18 -15.29 11.33
N LEU A 122 -15.05 -14.36 10.93
CA LEU A 122 -16.32 -14.66 10.28
C LEU A 122 -16.17 -15.04 8.80
N ILE A 123 -15.18 -14.50 8.08
CA ILE A 123 -14.79 -14.99 6.75
C ILE A 123 -14.24 -16.41 6.85
N GLY A 124 -13.43 -16.72 7.87
CA GLY A 124 -12.95 -18.08 8.13
C GLY A 124 -14.10 -19.06 8.36
N VAL A 125 -15.09 -18.68 9.18
CA VAL A 125 -16.30 -19.47 9.39
C VAL A 125 -17.10 -19.62 8.09
N LYS A 126 -17.26 -18.56 7.30
CA LYS A 126 -17.96 -18.60 6.01
C LYS A 126 -17.26 -19.53 4.99
N LYS A 127 -15.94 -19.45 4.86
CA LYS A 127 -15.16 -20.35 4.00
C LYS A 127 -15.33 -21.81 4.42
N ASN A 128 -15.23 -22.10 5.72
CA ASN A 128 -15.47 -23.43 6.25
C ASN A 128 -16.91 -23.92 5.97
N MET A 129 -17.90 -23.03 6.03
CA MET A 129 -19.28 -23.35 5.68
C MET A 129 -19.48 -23.61 4.19
N GLU A 130 -18.86 -22.82 3.31
CA GLU A 130 -18.91 -23.03 1.86
C GLU A 130 -18.21 -24.34 1.46
N GLU A 131 -17.10 -24.66 2.10
CA GLU A 131 -16.38 -25.91 1.91
C GLU A 131 -17.19 -27.10 2.43
N MET A 132 -17.80 -26.98 3.61
CA MET A 132 -18.76 -27.97 4.12
C MET A 132 -19.94 -28.15 3.16
N LYS A 133 -20.54 -27.07 2.64
CA LYS A 133 -21.61 -27.15 1.62
C LYS A 133 -21.14 -27.82 0.34
N ARG A 134 -19.91 -27.55 -0.12
CA ARG A 134 -19.34 -28.19 -1.31
C ARG A 134 -19.10 -29.68 -1.08
N VAL A 135 -18.58 -30.08 0.08
CA VAL A 135 -18.38 -31.49 0.47
C VAL A 135 -19.72 -32.21 0.58
N LEU A 136 -20.72 -31.55 1.18
CA LEU A 136 -22.09 -32.06 1.32
C LEU A 136 -22.76 -32.24 -0.05
N ASN A 137 -22.62 -31.26 -0.93
CA ASN A 137 -23.12 -31.30 -2.30
C ASN A 137 -22.38 -32.35 -3.16
N ALA A 138 -21.10 -32.61 -2.91
CA ALA A 138 -20.34 -33.65 -3.59
C ALA A 138 -20.71 -35.07 -3.10
N ALA A 139 -21.23 -35.19 -1.88
CA ALA A 139 -21.74 -36.44 -1.32
C ALA A 139 -23.18 -36.80 -1.75
N SER A 140 -23.79 -36.00 -2.65
CA SER A 140 -25.22 -36.06 -3.03
C SER A 140 -25.65 -37.25 -3.90
N SER A 141 -25.05 -38.43 -3.75
CA SER A 141 -25.51 -39.64 -4.43
C SER A 141 -26.27 -40.62 -3.53
N SER A 142 -26.41 -40.38 -2.21
CA SER A 142 -27.06 -41.37 -1.32
C SER A 142 -27.93 -40.87 -0.15
N ALA A 143 -28.02 -39.57 0.16
CA ALA A 143 -28.79 -39.11 1.34
C ALA A 143 -29.40 -37.69 1.22
N THR A 144 -30.42 -37.53 0.38
CA THR A 144 -31.03 -36.22 0.04
C THR A 144 -31.58 -35.45 1.26
N ASN A 145 -32.31 -36.11 2.17
CA ASN A 145 -32.97 -35.43 3.30
C ASN A 145 -32.01 -35.01 4.43
N GLN A 146 -30.93 -35.77 4.64
CA GLN A 146 -29.95 -35.48 5.68
C GLN A 146 -29.04 -34.33 5.26
N ASN A 147 -28.73 -34.24 3.97
CA ASN A 147 -28.01 -33.12 3.39
C ASN A 147 -28.83 -31.82 3.42
N GLU A 148 -30.13 -31.86 3.11
CA GLU A 148 -30.99 -30.67 3.23
C GLU A 148 -31.09 -30.14 4.67
N TYR A 149 -31.18 -31.04 5.65
CA TYR A 149 -31.18 -30.66 7.07
C TYR A 149 -29.86 -30.02 7.52
N LEU A 150 -28.72 -30.58 7.08
CA LEU A 150 -27.39 -30.03 7.36
C LEU A 150 -27.17 -28.69 6.66
N GLN A 151 -27.65 -28.54 5.43
CA GLN A 151 -27.65 -27.27 4.69
C GLN A 151 -28.43 -26.19 5.45
N ALA A 152 -29.66 -26.50 5.88
CA ALA A 152 -30.52 -25.58 6.63
C ALA A 152 -29.91 -25.18 7.99
N ARG A 153 -29.22 -26.11 8.68
CA ARG A 153 -28.48 -25.80 9.92
C ARG A 153 -27.31 -24.86 9.66
N LEU A 154 -26.55 -25.08 8.58
CA LEU A 154 -25.45 -24.19 8.20
C LEU A 154 -25.98 -22.79 7.86
N ASP A 155 -27.08 -22.70 7.11
CA ASP A 155 -27.71 -21.40 6.79
C ASP A 155 -28.21 -20.69 8.05
N SER A 156 -28.81 -21.41 9.00
CA SER A 156 -29.24 -20.85 10.27
C SER A 156 -28.08 -20.33 11.13
N ILE A 157 -26.94 -21.03 11.15
CA ILE A 157 -25.74 -20.58 11.86
C ILE A 157 -25.17 -19.32 11.21
N ALA A 158 -25.16 -19.24 9.87
CA ALA A 158 -24.69 -18.06 9.15
C ALA A 158 -25.56 -16.82 9.45
N VAL A 159 -26.88 -16.99 9.43
CA VAL A 159 -27.86 -15.94 9.77
C VAL A 159 -27.73 -15.50 11.23
N ASN A 160 -27.55 -16.45 12.16
CA ASN A 160 -27.36 -16.12 13.57
C ASN A 160 -26.07 -15.34 13.82
N LEU A 161 -24.98 -15.68 13.12
CA LEU A 161 -23.73 -14.93 13.21
C LEU A 161 -23.87 -13.53 12.59
N GLN A 162 -24.52 -13.39 11.44
CA GLN A 162 -24.83 -12.08 10.84
C GLN A 162 -25.61 -11.18 11.80
N ASN A 163 -26.64 -11.74 12.45
CA ASN A 163 -27.48 -11.04 13.40
C ASN A 163 -26.74 -10.68 14.69
N MET A 164 -25.92 -11.58 15.24
CA MET A 164 -25.15 -11.35 16.47
C MET A 164 -24.15 -10.20 16.33
N TYR A 165 -23.55 -10.06 15.15
CA TYR A 165 -22.53 -9.04 14.89
C TYR A 165 -23.06 -7.82 14.12
N SER A 166 -24.38 -7.75 13.88
CA SER A 166 -25.02 -6.67 13.10
C SER A 166 -24.34 -6.43 11.75
N LEU A 167 -23.87 -7.49 11.11
CA LEU A 167 -23.10 -7.40 9.87
C LEU A 167 -24.05 -7.29 8.68
N ASN A 168 -23.88 -6.24 7.89
CA ASN A 168 -24.62 -6.08 6.65
C ASN A 168 -24.10 -7.11 5.61
N ASP A 169 -24.99 -7.83 4.94
CA ASP A 169 -24.65 -8.77 3.85
C ASP A 169 -23.73 -8.15 2.80
N LYS A 170 -23.92 -6.85 2.53
CA LYS A 170 -23.08 -6.08 1.62
C LYS A 170 -21.63 -5.97 2.09
N GLU A 171 -21.42 -5.83 3.39
CA GLU A 171 -20.09 -5.69 3.99
C GLU A 171 -19.36 -7.04 4.01
N LEU A 172 -20.07 -8.12 4.36
CA LEU A 172 -19.54 -9.48 4.30
C LEU A 172 -19.17 -9.89 2.87
N LYS A 173 -20.02 -9.56 1.90
CA LYS A 173 -19.72 -9.79 0.49
C LYS A 173 -18.50 -8.98 0.05
N SER A 174 -18.47 -7.69 0.37
CA SER A 174 -17.32 -6.83 0.04
C SER A 174 -16.02 -7.33 0.66
N ALA A 175 -16.02 -7.80 1.91
CA ALA A 175 -14.82 -8.31 2.56
C ALA A 175 -14.36 -9.65 1.98
N SER A 176 -15.30 -10.52 1.63
CA SER A 176 -15.05 -11.78 0.92
C SER A 176 -14.44 -11.55 -0.46
N ASP A 177 -15.01 -10.61 -1.24
CA ASP A 177 -14.53 -10.25 -2.58
C ASP A 177 -13.12 -9.63 -2.50
N MET A 178 -12.86 -8.79 -1.49
CA MET A 178 -11.54 -8.24 -1.23
C MET A 178 -10.52 -9.33 -0.92
N LEU A 179 -10.87 -10.29 -0.06
CA LEU A 179 -9.96 -11.37 0.31
C LEU A 179 -9.62 -12.27 -0.88
N LYS A 180 -10.64 -12.64 -1.67
CA LYS A 180 -10.43 -13.41 -2.91
C LYS A 180 -9.55 -12.65 -3.89
N GLY A 181 -9.81 -11.35 -4.08
CA GLY A 181 -8.96 -10.49 -4.90
C GLY A 181 -7.52 -10.44 -4.42
N ARG A 182 -7.28 -10.41 -3.10
CA ARG A 182 -5.92 -10.50 -2.53
C ARG A 182 -5.25 -11.84 -2.83
N GLU A 183 -5.98 -12.95 -2.69
CA GLU A 183 -5.47 -14.31 -2.96
C GLU A 183 -5.09 -14.50 -4.44
N GLU A 184 -5.79 -13.83 -5.35
CA GLU A 184 -5.52 -13.88 -6.80
C GLU A 184 -4.41 -12.89 -7.23
N VAL A 185 -4.41 -11.68 -6.69
CA VAL A 185 -3.52 -10.59 -7.14
C VAL A 185 -2.14 -10.67 -6.48
N PHE A 186 -2.04 -11.09 -5.22
CA PHE A 186 -0.76 -11.18 -4.52
C PHE A 186 0.27 -12.06 -5.26
N PRO A 187 -0.07 -13.30 -5.70
CA PRO A 187 0.84 -14.12 -6.49
C PRO A 187 1.20 -13.49 -7.84
N SER A 188 0.30 -12.72 -8.44
CA SER A 188 0.55 -12.02 -9.71
C SER A 188 1.61 -10.94 -9.54
N ILE A 189 1.48 -10.10 -8.51
CA ILE A 189 2.49 -9.10 -8.13
C ILE A 189 3.85 -9.76 -7.90
N ASP A 190 3.86 -10.82 -7.08
CA ASP A 190 5.05 -11.57 -6.71
C ASP A 190 5.76 -12.16 -7.94
N THR A 191 4.98 -12.80 -8.80
CA THR A 191 5.48 -13.41 -10.03
C THR A 191 6.03 -12.36 -10.97
N THR A 192 5.30 -11.29 -11.25
CA THR A 192 5.74 -10.30 -12.25
C THR A 192 6.99 -9.53 -11.80
N LEU A 193 7.01 -8.99 -10.58
CA LEU A 193 8.18 -8.26 -10.07
C LEU A 193 9.35 -9.20 -9.76
N GLY A 194 9.08 -10.33 -9.11
CA GLY A 194 10.10 -11.32 -8.75
C GLY A 194 10.77 -11.93 -9.98
N VAL A 195 10.00 -12.30 -11.02
CA VAL A 195 10.58 -12.80 -12.27
C VAL A 195 11.41 -11.73 -12.96
N TYR A 196 10.97 -10.48 -12.99
CA TYR A 196 11.77 -9.38 -13.53
C TYR A 196 13.11 -9.24 -12.80
N ILE A 197 13.09 -9.12 -11.47
CA ILE A 197 14.30 -8.95 -10.65
C ILE A 197 15.27 -10.13 -10.85
N ASN A 198 14.76 -11.36 -10.76
CA ASN A 198 15.56 -12.58 -10.95
C ASN A 198 16.13 -12.67 -12.37
N SER A 199 15.35 -12.32 -13.39
CA SER A 199 15.83 -12.32 -14.77
C SER A 199 16.97 -11.32 -14.99
N PHE A 200 16.93 -10.19 -14.28
CA PHE A 200 17.97 -9.16 -14.34
C PHE A 200 19.25 -9.63 -13.65
N TYR A 201 19.14 -10.26 -12.47
CA TYR A 201 20.28 -10.91 -11.82
C TYR A 201 20.92 -11.99 -12.69
N ASN A 202 20.11 -12.86 -13.30
CA ASN A 202 20.59 -13.89 -14.22
C ASN A 202 21.34 -13.29 -15.42
N LEU A 203 20.88 -12.13 -15.92
CA LEU A 203 21.58 -11.39 -16.96
C LEU A 203 22.94 -10.87 -16.46
N LEU A 204 22.98 -10.19 -15.32
CA LEU A 204 24.23 -9.68 -14.75
C LEU A 204 25.23 -10.82 -14.48
N GLU A 205 24.75 -11.93 -13.92
CA GLU A 205 25.55 -13.13 -13.68
C GLU A 205 26.09 -13.71 -14.99
N SER A 206 25.23 -13.84 -16.02
CA SER A 206 25.63 -14.33 -17.33
C SER A 206 26.71 -13.45 -17.96
N LEU A 207 26.57 -12.12 -17.90
CA LEU A 207 27.59 -11.19 -18.37
C LEU A 207 28.90 -11.39 -17.59
N SER A 208 28.81 -11.46 -16.26
CA SER A 208 29.99 -11.59 -15.38
C SER A 208 30.81 -12.85 -15.61
N LYS A 209 30.14 -13.97 -15.87
CA LYS A 209 30.76 -15.28 -16.09
C LYS A 209 31.25 -15.47 -17.52
N ASN A 210 30.48 -15.01 -18.50
CA ASN A 210 30.71 -15.37 -19.90
C ASN A 210 31.57 -14.35 -20.66
N ILE A 211 31.58 -13.07 -20.29
CA ILE A 211 32.42 -12.07 -20.99
C ILE A 211 33.93 -12.39 -20.86
N PRO A 212 34.48 -12.73 -19.69
CA PRO A 212 35.89 -13.10 -19.57
C PRO A 212 36.28 -14.33 -20.41
N LEU A 213 35.33 -15.25 -20.62
CA LEU A 213 35.51 -16.48 -21.39
C LEU A 213 35.25 -16.28 -22.89
N ALA A 214 34.66 -15.15 -23.29
CA ALA A 214 34.24 -14.91 -24.67
C ALA A 214 35.42 -14.91 -25.66
N ILE A 215 36.63 -14.55 -25.24
CA ILE A 215 37.84 -14.60 -26.08
C ILE A 215 38.24 -16.04 -26.40
N GLN A 216 38.02 -16.97 -25.47
CA GLN A 216 38.41 -18.38 -25.62
C GLN A 216 37.29 -19.21 -26.25
N ASN A 217 36.03 -18.91 -25.94
CA ASN A 217 34.86 -19.64 -26.42
C ASN A 217 33.68 -18.69 -26.69
N ILE A 218 33.81 -17.94 -27.79
CA ILE A 218 32.86 -16.88 -28.17
C ILE A 218 31.44 -17.40 -28.44
N ASN A 219 31.30 -18.60 -28.99
CA ASN A 219 30.00 -19.16 -29.35
C ASN A 219 29.14 -19.43 -28.11
N GLU A 220 29.73 -20.08 -27.10
CA GLU A 220 29.04 -20.39 -25.85
C GLU A 220 28.67 -19.11 -25.09
N ALA A 221 29.64 -18.19 -24.95
CA ALA A 221 29.41 -16.91 -24.29
C ALA A 221 28.27 -16.11 -24.94
N ARG A 222 28.24 -16.07 -26.28
CA ARG A 222 27.19 -15.39 -27.04
C ARG A 222 25.83 -16.04 -26.85
N ILE A 223 25.74 -17.37 -26.88
CA ILE A 223 24.46 -18.10 -26.69
C ILE A 223 23.92 -17.83 -25.28
N SER A 224 24.77 -17.95 -24.26
CA SER A 224 24.38 -17.74 -22.87
C SER A 224 23.88 -16.32 -22.62
N ILE A 225 24.62 -15.30 -23.09
CA ILE A 225 24.25 -13.89 -22.91
C ILE A 225 22.99 -13.53 -23.70
N ASN A 226 22.84 -14.00 -24.94
CA ASN A 226 21.62 -13.75 -25.73
C ASN A 226 20.38 -14.39 -25.10
N THR A 227 20.55 -15.57 -24.50
CA THR A 227 19.46 -16.27 -23.80
C THR A 227 19.02 -15.46 -22.58
N ALA A 228 19.96 -15.02 -21.76
CA ALA A 228 19.69 -14.19 -20.59
C ALA A 228 19.04 -12.85 -20.97
N LEU A 229 19.51 -12.20 -22.05
CA LEU A 229 18.89 -10.99 -22.60
C LEU A 229 17.44 -11.22 -23.00
N THR A 230 17.16 -12.30 -23.73
CA THR A 230 15.80 -12.62 -24.18
C THR A 230 14.86 -12.84 -22.99
N ILE A 231 15.30 -13.60 -21.98
CA ILE A 231 14.52 -13.85 -20.76
C ILE A 231 14.23 -12.53 -20.01
N CYS A 232 15.25 -11.69 -19.82
CA CYS A 232 15.10 -10.40 -19.16
C CYS A 232 14.18 -9.44 -19.93
N GLY A 233 14.30 -9.38 -21.26
CA GLY A 233 13.42 -8.58 -22.11
C GLY A 233 11.96 -9.04 -22.07
N ASN A 234 11.70 -10.35 -22.01
CA ASN A 234 10.35 -10.89 -21.86
C ASN A 234 9.75 -10.54 -20.49
N ALA A 235 10.53 -10.67 -19.41
CA ALA A 235 10.09 -10.31 -18.07
C ALA A 235 9.77 -8.81 -17.94
N TYR A 236 10.60 -7.96 -18.56
CA TYR A 236 10.32 -6.52 -18.69
C TYR A 236 9.01 -6.26 -19.44
N GLY A 237 8.82 -6.91 -20.59
CA GLY A 237 7.61 -6.73 -21.40
C GLY A 237 6.34 -7.08 -20.64
N GLU A 238 6.38 -8.16 -19.85
CA GLU A 238 5.26 -8.56 -19.00
C GLU A 238 5.03 -7.55 -17.87
N LEU A 239 6.07 -7.14 -17.14
CA LEU A 239 5.95 -6.12 -16.09
C LEU A 239 5.35 -4.82 -16.62
N ASN A 240 5.85 -4.32 -17.75
CA ASN A 240 5.37 -3.11 -18.38
C ASN A 240 3.89 -3.24 -18.81
N ARG A 241 3.47 -4.43 -19.25
CA ARG A 241 2.08 -4.67 -19.67
C ARG A 241 1.09 -4.64 -18.51
N VAL A 242 1.45 -5.19 -17.35
CA VAL A 242 0.47 -5.47 -16.26
C VAL A 242 0.53 -4.51 -15.09
N HIS A 243 1.61 -3.72 -14.93
CA HIS A 243 1.82 -2.94 -13.71
C HIS A 243 0.67 -1.98 -13.36
N HIS A 244 0.11 -1.24 -14.33
CA HIS A 244 -1.02 -0.35 -14.06
C HIS A 244 -2.26 -1.08 -13.52
N THR A 245 -2.56 -2.26 -14.06
CA THR A 245 -3.68 -3.09 -13.59
C THR A 245 -3.44 -3.56 -12.16
N LEU A 246 -2.25 -4.09 -11.89
CA LEU A 246 -1.89 -4.57 -10.55
C LEU A 246 -1.90 -3.45 -9.50
N SER A 247 -1.47 -2.24 -9.85
CA SER A 247 -1.59 -1.06 -8.98
C SER A 247 -3.05 -0.75 -8.64
N GLY A 248 -3.92 -0.74 -9.66
CA GLY A 248 -5.37 -0.58 -9.47
C GLY A 248 -5.96 -1.64 -8.56
N ASP A 249 -5.58 -2.89 -8.76
CA ASP A 249 -6.04 -4.02 -7.94
C ASP A 249 -5.56 -3.91 -6.48
N ILE A 250 -4.34 -3.42 -6.23
CA ILE A 250 -3.86 -3.13 -4.88
C ILE A 250 -4.76 -2.07 -4.21
N LYS A 251 -5.10 -0.98 -4.93
CA LYS A 251 -6.01 0.06 -4.39
C LYS A 251 -7.37 -0.53 -4.03
N VAL A 252 -7.90 -1.41 -4.85
CA VAL A 252 -9.23 -2.01 -4.65
C VAL A 252 -9.20 -3.03 -3.50
N TYR A 253 -8.29 -4.00 -3.55
CA TYR A 253 -8.32 -5.15 -2.64
C TYR A 253 -7.64 -4.87 -1.31
N TRP A 254 -6.59 -4.05 -1.26
CA TRP A 254 -5.97 -3.61 0.00
C TRP A 254 -6.56 -2.32 0.55
N LYS A 255 -7.40 -1.60 -0.23
CA LYS A 255 -7.93 -0.26 0.15
C LYS A 255 -6.83 0.70 0.59
N SER A 256 -5.66 0.61 -0.05
CA SER A 256 -4.48 1.39 0.31
C SER A 256 -3.88 2.08 -0.91
N GLU A 257 -4.10 3.39 -0.98
CA GLU A 257 -3.46 4.26 -1.97
C GLU A 257 -1.93 4.30 -1.76
N GLU A 258 -1.48 4.20 -0.52
CA GLU A 258 -0.06 4.17 -0.17
C GLU A 258 0.65 2.94 -0.75
N LEU A 259 0.07 1.74 -0.58
CA LEU A 259 0.66 0.51 -1.10
C LEU A 259 0.70 0.52 -2.64
N ALA A 260 -0.34 1.03 -3.27
CA ALA A 260 -0.38 1.16 -4.72
C ALA A 260 0.66 2.16 -5.24
N LYS A 261 0.81 3.32 -4.59
CA LYS A 261 1.88 4.28 -4.91
C LYS A 261 3.27 3.69 -4.71
N ASN A 262 3.46 2.87 -3.68
CA ASN A 262 4.74 2.20 -3.46
C ASN A 262 5.02 1.20 -4.58
N TYR A 263 4.03 0.41 -5.01
CA TYR A 263 4.13 -0.47 -6.16
C TYR A 263 4.42 0.30 -7.46
N ASP A 264 3.71 1.40 -7.73
CA ASP A 264 3.97 2.28 -8.89
C ASP A 264 5.40 2.82 -8.88
N ARG A 265 5.90 3.25 -7.72
CA ARG A 265 7.28 3.72 -7.57
C ARG A 265 8.29 2.61 -7.87
N ILE A 266 8.10 1.42 -7.31
CA ILE A 266 8.98 0.26 -7.52
C ILE A 266 9.01 -0.13 -8.99
N THR A 267 7.84 -0.19 -9.64
CA THR A 267 7.74 -0.52 -11.06
C THR A 267 8.33 0.57 -11.95
N ALA A 268 8.17 1.86 -11.63
CA ALA A 268 8.83 2.94 -12.35
C ALA A 268 10.36 2.84 -12.28
N ILE A 269 10.92 2.53 -11.11
CA ILE A 269 12.37 2.30 -10.95
C ILE A 269 12.81 1.09 -11.78
N ALA A 270 12.06 -0.01 -11.72
CA ALA A 270 12.35 -1.22 -12.48
C ALA A 270 12.38 -0.95 -13.99
N LEU A 271 11.34 -0.29 -14.52
CA LEU A 271 11.15 -0.08 -15.95
C LEU A 271 12.08 1.01 -16.50
N HIS A 272 12.16 2.17 -15.84
CA HIS A 272 12.86 3.33 -16.38
C HIS A 272 14.31 3.43 -15.89
N ASP A 273 14.51 3.40 -14.57
CA ASP A 273 15.83 3.67 -13.97
C ASP A 273 16.81 2.50 -14.11
N VAL A 274 16.26 1.29 -14.18
CA VAL A 274 17.00 0.04 -14.36
C VAL A 274 16.92 -0.45 -15.80
N HIS A 275 15.75 -0.87 -16.30
CA HIS A 275 15.69 -1.51 -17.61
C HIS A 275 16.10 -0.56 -18.74
N GLU A 276 15.34 0.51 -18.98
CA GLU A 276 15.58 1.41 -20.11
C GLU A 276 16.97 2.06 -20.07
N ASN A 277 17.42 2.45 -18.88
CA ASN A 277 18.73 3.08 -18.69
C ASN A 277 19.90 2.14 -19.04
N TYR A 278 19.80 0.85 -18.72
CA TYR A 278 20.88 -0.12 -18.92
C TYR A 278 20.73 -1.00 -20.16
N TRP A 279 19.53 -1.11 -20.73
CA TRP A 279 19.26 -1.98 -21.88
C TRP A 279 20.12 -1.69 -23.11
N LYS A 280 20.39 -0.40 -23.37
CA LYS A 280 21.30 0.03 -24.45
C LYS A 280 22.72 -0.50 -24.24
N ARG A 281 23.17 -0.58 -22.99
CA ARG A 281 24.51 -1.09 -22.61
C ARG A 281 24.60 -2.59 -22.87
N PHE A 282 23.58 -3.35 -22.50
CA PHE A 282 23.54 -4.78 -22.80
C PHE A 282 23.52 -5.07 -24.30
N THR A 283 22.78 -4.26 -25.06
CA THR A 283 22.76 -4.34 -26.52
C THR A 283 24.13 -4.02 -27.14
N ALA A 284 24.87 -3.07 -26.56
CA ALA A 284 26.24 -2.77 -26.96
C ALA A 284 27.20 -3.96 -26.71
N ILE A 285 27.09 -4.62 -25.56
CA ILE A 285 27.86 -5.84 -25.26
C ILE A 285 27.56 -6.94 -26.28
N LYS A 286 26.28 -7.18 -26.59
CA LYS A 286 25.86 -8.13 -27.64
C LYS A 286 26.52 -7.80 -28.99
N THR A 287 26.56 -6.52 -29.36
CA THR A 287 27.25 -6.06 -30.57
C THR A 287 28.74 -6.38 -30.53
N GLN A 288 29.45 -6.12 -29.41
CA GLN A 288 30.87 -6.45 -29.30
C GLN A 288 31.14 -7.96 -29.39
N LEU A 289 30.29 -8.80 -28.78
CA LEU A 289 30.39 -10.26 -28.91
C LEU A 289 30.20 -10.71 -30.36
N ASN A 290 29.29 -10.09 -31.10
CA ASN A 290 29.12 -10.37 -32.53
C ASN A 290 30.34 -9.92 -33.36
N ARG A 291 30.99 -8.81 -32.98
CA ARG A 291 32.22 -8.34 -33.64
C ARG A 291 33.42 -9.24 -33.39
N LEU A 292 33.55 -9.82 -32.19
CA LEU A 292 34.60 -10.82 -31.92
C LEU A 292 34.54 -12.04 -32.87
N MET A 293 33.35 -12.38 -33.39
CA MET A 293 33.22 -13.44 -34.41
C MET A 293 33.80 -13.04 -35.77
N LEU A 294 33.92 -11.74 -36.05
CA LEU A 294 34.40 -11.19 -37.30
C LEU A 294 35.90 -10.89 -37.18
N LYS A 295 36.74 -11.75 -37.77
CA LYS A 295 38.23 -11.69 -37.68
C LYS A 295 38.87 -10.32 -37.93
N LYS A 296 38.21 -9.39 -38.64
CA LYS A 296 38.73 -8.04 -38.95
C LYS A 296 38.60 -7.04 -37.80
N GLU A 297 37.77 -7.30 -36.79
CA GLU A 297 37.47 -6.36 -35.69
C GLU A 297 37.83 -6.96 -34.31
N HIS A 298 38.65 -8.02 -34.29
CA HIS A 298 38.87 -8.84 -33.12
C HIS A 298 39.60 -8.11 -31.96
N GLU A 299 40.61 -7.31 -32.25
CA GLU A 299 41.41 -6.61 -31.21
C GLU A 299 40.61 -5.50 -30.52
N ASP A 300 39.96 -4.60 -31.27
CA ASP A 300 39.13 -3.52 -30.69
C ASP A 300 37.94 -4.05 -29.88
N ALA A 301 37.29 -5.13 -30.35
CA ALA A 301 36.19 -5.75 -29.63
C ALA A 301 36.65 -6.48 -28.35
N ALA A 302 37.83 -7.13 -28.38
CA ALA A 302 38.40 -7.79 -27.22
C ALA A 302 38.80 -6.78 -26.13
N ASP A 303 39.41 -5.66 -26.50
CA ASP A 303 39.80 -4.61 -25.56
C ASP A 303 38.58 -3.97 -24.88
N LYS A 304 37.52 -3.67 -25.63
CA LYS A 304 36.25 -3.17 -25.07
C LYS A 304 35.57 -4.18 -24.13
N LEU A 305 35.67 -5.47 -24.43
CA LEU A 305 35.13 -6.52 -23.57
C LEU A 305 36.00 -6.81 -22.35
N LYS A 306 37.27 -6.38 -22.34
CA LYS A 306 38.15 -6.51 -21.17
C LYS A 306 37.75 -5.54 -20.06
N ASN A 307 37.37 -4.32 -20.41
CA ASN A 307 36.99 -3.25 -19.47
C ASN A 307 35.48 -3.07 -19.32
N TRP A 308 34.69 -4.03 -19.79
CA TRP A 308 33.23 -3.94 -19.85
C TRP A 308 32.56 -3.59 -18.50
N LYS A 309 33.11 -4.00 -17.36
CA LYS A 309 32.51 -3.67 -16.06
C LYS A 309 32.54 -2.17 -15.79
N GLU A 310 33.64 -1.52 -16.13
CA GLU A 310 33.80 -0.07 -15.98
C GLU A 310 33.04 0.66 -17.09
N ASP A 311 33.24 0.27 -18.34
CA ASP A 311 32.65 0.93 -19.52
C ASP A 311 31.12 0.92 -19.52
N TYR A 312 30.51 -0.05 -18.81
CA TYR A 312 29.05 -0.20 -18.75
C TYR A 312 28.45 0.03 -17.35
N ASN A 313 29.24 0.47 -16.35
CA ASN A 313 28.87 0.64 -14.92
C ASN A 313 28.21 -0.59 -14.27
N TYR A 314 28.87 -1.76 -14.35
CA TYR A 314 28.35 -3.01 -13.80
C TYR A 314 28.00 -2.95 -12.30
N GLU A 315 28.83 -2.26 -11.51
CA GLU A 315 28.59 -2.11 -10.06
C GLU A 315 27.33 -1.28 -9.79
N GLU A 316 27.16 -0.14 -10.47
CA GLU A 316 25.95 0.68 -10.36
C GLU A 316 24.68 -0.10 -10.74
N MET A 317 24.75 -0.95 -11.78
CA MET A 317 23.64 -1.82 -12.16
C MET A 317 23.29 -2.83 -11.06
N THR A 318 24.31 -3.42 -10.45
CA THR A 318 24.19 -4.40 -9.36
C THR A 318 23.57 -3.75 -8.11
N ASP A 319 24.02 -2.55 -7.76
CA ASP A 319 23.49 -1.80 -6.62
C ASP A 319 22.02 -1.40 -6.83
N LYS A 320 21.65 -0.96 -8.04
CA LYS A 320 20.27 -0.61 -8.34
C LYS A 320 19.33 -1.82 -8.31
N ILE A 321 19.76 -2.98 -8.80
CA ILE A 321 18.91 -4.19 -8.74
C ILE A 321 18.78 -4.70 -7.29
N ALA A 322 19.83 -4.60 -6.48
CA ALA A 322 19.78 -4.93 -5.05
C ALA A 322 18.90 -3.94 -4.25
N TYR A 323 18.92 -2.67 -4.61
CA TYR A 323 17.97 -1.68 -4.08
C TYR A 323 16.52 -2.07 -4.44
N LEU A 324 16.26 -2.37 -5.73
CA LEU A 324 14.93 -2.76 -6.20
C LEU A 324 14.42 -4.02 -5.48
N GLU A 325 15.27 -5.02 -5.27
CA GLU A 325 14.93 -6.24 -4.54
C GLU A 325 14.52 -5.93 -3.10
N ARG A 326 15.25 -5.07 -2.38
CA ARG A 326 14.89 -4.67 -1.01
C ARG A 326 13.52 -3.98 -0.95
N GLU A 327 13.26 -3.07 -1.88
CA GLU A 327 11.98 -2.37 -1.96
C GLU A 327 10.82 -3.33 -2.29
N TYR A 328 11.05 -4.27 -3.21
CA TYR A 328 10.12 -5.34 -3.52
C TYR A 328 9.83 -6.22 -2.29
N GLN A 329 10.85 -6.69 -1.56
CA GLN A 329 10.66 -7.49 -0.35
C GLN A 329 9.89 -6.73 0.75
N SER A 330 10.16 -5.43 0.89
CA SER A 330 9.43 -4.52 1.79
C SER A 330 7.95 -4.41 1.39
N LEU A 331 7.67 -4.24 0.10
CA LEU A 331 6.31 -4.24 -0.44
C LEU A 331 5.60 -5.57 -0.20
N MET A 332 6.24 -6.70 -0.50
CA MET A 332 5.66 -8.03 -0.32
C MET A 332 5.35 -8.30 1.16
N THR A 333 6.22 -7.87 2.07
CA THR A 333 5.97 -7.94 3.52
C THR A 333 4.79 -7.08 3.93
N SER A 334 4.66 -5.88 3.36
CA SER A 334 3.56 -4.95 3.65
C SER A 334 2.22 -5.47 3.13
N LEU A 335 2.19 -6.00 1.91
CA LEU A 335 1.01 -6.65 1.32
C LEU A 335 0.61 -7.88 2.13
N LYS A 336 1.59 -8.71 2.51
CA LYS A 336 1.36 -9.95 3.27
C LYS A 336 0.92 -9.67 4.70
N SER A 337 1.49 -8.70 5.40
CA SER A 337 1.09 -8.35 6.78
C SER A 337 -0.35 -7.82 6.83
N GLN A 338 -0.76 -7.04 5.83
CA GLN A 338 -2.15 -6.59 5.70
C GLN A 338 -3.11 -7.71 5.29
N SER A 339 -2.59 -8.81 4.73
CA SER A 339 -3.32 -10.05 4.43
C SER A 339 -3.28 -11.08 5.58
N LEU A 340 -2.26 -11.06 6.46
CA LEU A 340 -2.09 -11.99 7.58
C LEU A 340 -2.77 -11.53 8.87
N LEU A 341 -3.18 -10.26 8.95
CA LEU A 341 -4.20 -9.87 9.92
C LEU A 341 -5.45 -10.75 9.78
N ILE A 342 -5.68 -11.36 8.60
CA ILE A 342 -6.80 -12.25 8.31
C ILE A 342 -6.65 -13.68 8.87
N LYS A 343 -5.52 -14.02 9.49
CA LYS A 343 -5.26 -15.38 10.02
C LYS A 343 -5.10 -15.47 11.55
N ASN A 344 -5.12 -14.37 12.31
CA ASN A 344 -4.93 -14.34 13.77
C ASN A 344 -5.89 -13.37 14.46
#